data_AF-A0A1A9KEM9-F1
#
_entry.id   AF-A0A1A9KEM9-F1
#
_cell.length_a   1.000
_cell.length_b   1.000
_cell.length_c   1.000
_cell.angle_alpha   90.00
_cell.angle_beta   90.00
_cell.angle_gamma   90.00
#
_symmetry.space_group_name_H-M   'P 1'
#
loop_
_entity.id
_entity.type
_entity.pdbx_description
1 polymer ?
#
loop_
_entity_poly.entity_id
_entity_poly.type
_entity_poly.pdbx_seq_one_letter_code
_entity_poly.pdbx_strand_id
1 'polypeptide(L)' 'MARWKISYHKDNNTSILSMPSAHKPSMQEAERYLLEWARRNLEKGEYGAAHETPEGDATDALLRLYGITITGITRE' A
#
# COMPACT_ATOMS: atom_id res chain seq x y z
N MET A 1 -13.13 -13.20 11.71
CA MET A 1 -11.82 -12.69 11.25
C MET A 1 -11.82 -11.19 11.45
N ALA A 2 -10.79 -10.61 12.07
CA ALA A 2 -10.71 -9.15 12.17
C ALA A 2 -10.35 -8.57 10.79
N ARG A 3 -10.91 -7.41 10.47
CA ARG A 3 -10.58 -6.67 9.26
C ARG A 3 -10.00 -5.33 9.69
N TRP A 4 -8.96 -4.92 9.01
CA TRP A 4 -8.24 -3.69 9.25
C TRP A 4 -8.36 -2.81 8.02
N LYS A 5 -8.43 -1.51 8.24
CA LYS A 5 -8.52 -0.47 7.22
C LYS A 5 -7.19 0.29 7.19
N ILE A 6 -6.53 0.23 6.06
CA ILE A 6 -5.31 0.97 5.77
C ILE A 6 -5.74 2.23 5.04
N SER A 7 -5.66 3.37 5.71
CA SER A 7 -5.89 4.68 5.12
C SER A 7 -4.61 5.13 4.44
N TYR A 8 -4.71 5.49 3.16
CA TYR A 8 -3.58 5.99 2.38
C TYR A 8 -4.01 7.19 1.55
N HIS A 9 -3.06 8.08 1.31
CA HIS A 9 -3.24 9.25 0.48
C HIS A 9 -2.59 8.98 -0.89
N LYS A 10 -3.31 9.27 -1.97
CA LYS A 10 -2.86 9.16 -3.35
C LYS A 10 -3.46 10.30 -4.16
N ASP A 11 -2.65 11.05 -4.89
CA ASP A 11 -3.13 12.06 -5.85
C ASP A 11 -4.20 13.00 -5.27
N ASN A 12 -3.89 13.62 -4.11
CA ASN A 12 -4.78 14.50 -3.36
C ASN A 12 -6.10 13.86 -2.85
N ASN A 13 -6.21 12.53 -2.89
CA ASN A 13 -7.35 11.77 -2.41
C ASN A 13 -6.95 10.83 -1.29
N THR A 14 -7.80 10.75 -0.25
CA THR A 14 -7.65 9.74 0.79
C THR A 14 -8.49 8.52 0.44
N SER A 15 -7.84 7.38 0.30
CA SER A 15 -8.48 6.09 0.04
C SER A 15 -8.24 5.12 1.19
N ILE A 16 -9.11 4.12 1.30
CA ILE A 16 -9.05 3.12 2.37
C ILE A 16 -9.00 1.73 1.73
N LEU A 17 -8.00 0.94 2.12
CA LEU A 17 -7.86 -0.46 1.73
C LEU A 17 -8.21 -1.38 2.90
N SER A 18 -9.17 -2.28 2.70
CA SER A 18 -9.50 -3.30 3.67
C SER A 18 -8.56 -4.50 3.57
N MET A 19 -7.87 -4.81 4.66
CA MET A 19 -6.98 -5.95 4.83
C MET A 19 -7.57 -6.93 5.86
N PRO A 20 -7.84 -8.20 5.48
CA PRO A 20 -8.19 -9.22 6.46
C PRO A 20 -6.94 -9.59 7.26
N SER A 21 -6.95 -9.39 8.58
CA SER A 21 -5.85 -9.81 9.44
C SER A 21 -6.35 -10.15 10.84
N ALA A 22 -5.88 -11.27 11.39
CA ALA A 22 -6.27 -11.72 12.72
C ALA A 22 -5.75 -10.79 13.83
N HIS A 23 -4.64 -10.09 13.59
CA HIS A 23 -3.97 -9.19 14.53
C HIS A 23 -3.81 -7.79 13.92
N LYS A 24 -3.48 -6.79 14.75
CA LYS A 24 -3.14 -5.45 14.26
C LYS A 24 -1.92 -5.57 13.33
N PRO A 25 -2.06 -5.30 12.02
CA PRO A 25 -0.92 -5.39 11.12
C PRO A 25 0.09 -4.32 11.49
N SER A 26 1.36 -4.68 11.38
CA SER A 26 2.46 -3.75 11.53
C SER A 26 2.49 -2.80 10.34
N MET A 27 3.13 -1.63 10.49
CA MET A 27 3.27 -0.66 9.40
C MET A 27 3.83 -1.33 8.13
N GLN A 28 4.93 -2.07 8.26
CA GLN A 28 5.55 -2.83 7.16
C GLN A 28 4.65 -3.90 6.53
N GLU A 29 3.73 -4.49 7.28
CA GLU A 29 2.77 -5.46 6.72
C GLU A 29 1.70 -4.75 5.91
N ALA A 30 1.19 -3.63 6.43
CA ALA A 30 0.22 -2.80 5.72
C ALA A 30 0.83 -2.19 4.44
N GLU A 31 2.08 -1.75 4.48
CA GLU A 31 2.83 -1.21 3.34
C GLU A 31 3.01 -2.25 2.24
N ARG A 32 3.46 -3.45 2.60
CA ARG A 32 3.61 -4.55 1.65
C ARG A 32 2.27 -4.95 1.02
N TYR A 33 1.23 -5.10 1.84
CA TYR A 33 -0.10 -5.45 1.36
C TYR A 33 -0.67 -4.38 0.42
N LEU A 34 -0.52 -3.10 0.78
CA LEU A 34 -0.96 -1.97 -0.03
C LEU A 34 -0.17 -1.90 -1.34
N LEU A 35 1.14 -2.16 -1.31
CA LEU A 35 1.99 -2.19 -2.51
C LEU A 35 1.60 -3.32 -3.46
N GLU A 36 1.35 -4.53 -2.95
CA GLU A 36 0.89 -5.65 -3.76
C GLU A 36 -0.51 -5.40 -4.33
N TRP A 37 -1.41 -4.81 -3.55
CA TRP A 37 -2.73 -4.42 -4.02
C TRP A 37 -2.62 -3.34 -5.10
N ALA A 38 -1.80 -2.30 -4.88
CA ALA A 38 -1.55 -1.23 -5.85
C ALA A 38 -1.00 -1.80 -7.17
N ARG A 39 -0.04 -2.74 -7.11
CA ARG A 39 0.51 -3.41 -8.30
C ARG A 39 -0.52 -4.15 -9.14
N ARG A 40 -1.60 -4.64 -8.53
CA ARG A 40 -2.65 -5.44 -9.20
C ARG A 40 -3.87 -4.61 -9.60
N ASN A 41 -4.16 -3.52 -8.89
CA ASN A 41 -5.39 -2.75 -9.04
C ASN A 41 -5.16 -1.34 -9.59
N LEU A 42 -3.94 -0.81 -9.48
CA LEU A 42 -3.55 0.47 -10.05
C LEU A 42 -2.64 0.21 -11.24
N GLU A 43 -2.83 0.99 -12.30
CA GLU A 43 -1.92 0.98 -13.43
C GLU A 43 -0.55 1.43 -12.93
N LYS A 44 0.45 0.56 -13.06
CA LYS A 44 1.85 0.93 -12.85
C LYS A 44 2.13 2.10 -13.79
N GLY A 45 2.56 3.25 -13.26
CA GLY A 45 3.05 4.33 -14.11
C GLY A 45 4.17 3.86 -15.03
N GLU A 46 4.52 4.65 -16.04
CA GLU A 46 5.44 4.31 -17.16
C GLU A 46 6.81 3.70 -16.72
N TYR A 47 7.20 3.84 -15.45
CA TYR A 47 8.43 3.33 -14.85
C TYR A 47 8.30 1.97 -14.12
N GLY A 48 7.09 1.43 -13.88
CA GLY A 48 6.88 0.27 -13.01
C GLY A 48 7.06 -1.11 -13.67
N ALA A 49 7.15 -1.17 -15.01
CA ALA A 49 7.36 -2.42 -15.74
C ALA A 49 8.84 -2.80 -15.90
N ALA A 50 9.76 -1.83 -15.80
CA ALA A 50 11.18 -2.02 -16.11
C ALA A 50 12.08 -2.16 -14.86
N HIS A 51 11.58 -1.87 -13.66
CA HIS A 51 12.39 -1.84 -12.43
C HIS A 51 11.69 -2.60 -11.29
N GLU A 52 11.42 -3.88 -11.50
CA GLU A 52 11.06 -4.79 -10.40
C GLU A 52 12.32 -5.29 -9.71
N THR A 53 13.08 -4.39 -9.09
CA THR A 53 14.10 -4.78 -8.10
C THR A 53 13.38 -5.01 -6.77
N PRO A 54 13.47 -6.23 -6.19
CA PRO A 54 12.70 -6.61 -5.01
C PRO A 54 13.31 -6.15 -3.67
N GLU A 55 14.23 -5.18 -3.67
CA GLU A 55 15.09 -4.89 -2.50
C GLU A 55 14.92 -3.49 -1.87
N GLY A 56 13.84 -2.78 -2.22
CA GLY A 56 13.50 -1.49 -1.61
C GLY A 56 12.41 -1.59 -0.54
N ASP A 57 12.47 -0.73 0.47
CA ASP A 57 11.43 -0.55 1.48
C ASP A 57 10.05 -0.29 0.80
N ALA A 58 9.00 -1.00 1.24
CA ALA A 58 7.69 -0.94 0.59
C ALA A 58 7.08 0.47 0.60
N THR A 59 7.44 1.29 1.58
CA THR A 59 7.06 2.69 1.70
C THR A 59 7.64 3.53 0.57
N ASP A 60 8.94 3.35 0.28
CA ASP A 60 9.63 4.08 -0.80
C ASP A 60 9.04 3.69 -2.16
N ALA A 61 8.76 2.41 -2.37
CA ALA A 61 8.14 1.93 -3.59
C ALA A 61 6.72 2.47 -3.79
N LEU A 62 5.89 2.51 -2.74
CA LEU A 62 4.55 3.09 -2.79
C LEU A 62 4.58 4.57 -3.17
N LEU A 63 5.49 5.32 -2.58
CA LEU A 63 5.64 6.74 -2.85
C LEU A 63 6.15 6.99 -4.27
N ARG A 64 7.21 6.31 -4.70
CA ARG A 64 7.86 6.54 -6.00
C ARG A 64 7.06 6.03 -7.19
N LEU A 65 6.45 4.85 -7.06
CA LEU A 65 5.77 4.20 -8.17
C LEU A 65 4.33 4.66 -8.30
N TYR A 66 3.67 5.00 -7.19
CA TYR A 66 2.23 5.29 -7.17
C TYR A 66 1.86 6.62 -6.51
N GLY A 67 2.82 7.35 -5.91
CA GLY A 67 2.52 8.57 -5.15
C GLY A 67 1.68 8.30 -3.91
N ILE A 68 1.81 7.10 -3.32
CA ILE A 68 0.99 6.65 -2.19
C ILE A 68 1.74 6.82 -0.87
N THR A 69 1.06 7.39 0.13
CA THR A 69 1.57 7.49 1.51
C THR A 69 0.53 6.98 2.49
N ILE A 70 0.91 6.08 3.41
CA ILE A 70 -0.02 5.60 4.45
C ILE A 70 -0.22 6.66 5.51
N THR A 71 -1.48 6.94 5.84
CA THR A 71 -1.88 7.94 6.85
C THR A 71 -2.37 7.30 8.14
N GLY A 72 -2.79 6.04 8.12
CA GLY A 72 -3.18 5.33 9.33
C GLY A 72 -3.66 3.90 9.11
N ILE A 73 -3.66 3.12 10.20
CA ILE A 73 -4.14 1.75 10.23
C ILE A 73 -5.17 1.65 11.36
N THR A 74 -6.41 1.36 11.01
CA THR A 74 -7.53 1.29 11.96
C THR A 74 -8.24 -0.06 11.87
N ARG A 75 -8.92 -0.46 12.95
CA ARG A 75 -9.73 -1.67 12.94
C ARG A 75 -11.11 -1.35 12.33
N GLU A 76 -11.63 -2.22 11.48
CA GLU A 76 -13.01 -2.15 10.98
C GLU A 76 -14.03 -2.47 12.07
#